data_AF-A0A0X2NLD8-F1
#
_entry.id   AF-A0A0X2NLD8-F1
#
_cell.length_a   1.000
_cell.length_b   1.000
_cell.length_c   1.000
_cell.angle_alpha   90.00
_cell.angle_beta   90.00
_cell.angle_gamma   90.00
#
_symmetry.space_group_name_H-M   'P 1'
#
loop_
_entity.id
_entity.type
_entity.pdbx_description
1 polymer ?
#
loop_
_entity_poly.entity_id
_entity_poly.type
_entity_poly.pdbx_seq_one_letter_code
_entity_poly.pdbx_strand_id
1 'polypeptide(L)'
;MTSPAAPAATPVAEQLPDTLTEADLPWLCICWDDPVNLMSYVTYVFQTVLGYSRKRATALMMEVHTEGKAIVSSGDRDKVEADVKKLQTAGLWATMQRSEG
;
A
#
# COMPACT_ATOMS: atom_id res chain seq x y z
N MET A 1 15.14 64.48 23.62
CA MET A 1 15.46 63.59 22.49
C MET A 1 16.57 62.68 23.02
N THR A 2 16.49 61.36 23.20
CA THR A 2 15.65 60.29 22.65
C THR A 2 15.92 59.02 23.50
N SER A 3 14.91 58.22 23.85
CA SER A 3 15.07 56.90 24.48
C SER A 3 15.50 55.84 23.46
N PRO A 4 16.30 54.82 23.81
CA PRO A 4 16.45 53.64 22.96
C PRO A 4 15.34 52.62 23.26
N ALA A 5 14.63 52.20 22.21
CA ALA A 5 13.66 51.10 22.27
C ALA A 5 14.39 49.76 22.08
N ALA A 6 14.09 48.78 22.94
CA ALA A 6 14.59 47.41 22.82
C ALA A 6 13.78 46.63 21.76
N PRO A 7 14.38 45.69 21.01
CA PRO A 7 13.65 44.90 20.03
C PRO A 7 12.85 43.80 20.73
N ALA A 8 11.58 43.66 20.36
CA ALA A 8 10.74 42.55 20.79
C ALA A 8 11.13 41.27 20.03
N ALA A 9 11.48 40.21 20.77
CA ALA A 9 11.70 38.88 20.20
C ALA A 9 10.36 38.28 19.74
N THR A 10 10.27 37.94 18.46
CA THR A 10 9.14 37.21 17.88
C THR A 10 9.29 35.73 18.25
N PRO A 11 8.27 35.06 18.81
CA PRO A 11 8.35 33.62 19.03
C PRO A 11 8.32 32.93 17.66
N VAL A 12 9.39 32.22 17.32
CA VAL A 12 9.38 31.25 16.22
C VAL A 12 8.44 30.13 16.66
N ALA A 13 7.25 30.09 16.07
CA ALA A 13 6.35 28.97 16.22
C ALA A 13 7.04 27.75 15.60
N GLU A 14 7.39 26.78 16.45
CA GLU A 14 7.91 25.50 16.03
C GLU A 14 6.81 24.77 15.26
N GLN A 15 6.93 24.75 13.94
CA GLN A 15 5.97 24.11 13.05
C GLN A 15 6.18 22.60 13.19
N LEU A 16 5.37 21.97 14.06
CA LEU A 16 5.24 20.52 14.13
C LEU A 16 4.88 19.98 12.74
N PRO A 17 5.58 18.98 12.20
CA PRO A 17 5.31 18.50 10.85
C PRO A 17 3.87 17.97 10.75
N ASP A 18 3.18 18.47 9.74
CA ASP A 18 1.78 18.22 9.42
C ASP A 18 1.46 16.72 9.35
N THR A 19 0.29 16.36 9.87
CA THR A 19 -0.38 15.09 9.63
C THR A 19 -0.31 14.71 8.15
N LEU A 20 0.12 13.48 7.83
CA LEU A 20 0.09 12.95 6.46
C LEU A 20 -1.29 13.23 5.85
N THR A 21 -1.31 13.93 4.73
CA THR A 21 -2.56 14.18 4.03
C THR A 21 -3.01 12.88 3.37
N GLU A 22 -4.30 12.71 3.08
CA GLU A 22 -4.77 11.51 2.36
C GLU A 22 -4.00 11.31 1.04
N ALA A 23 -3.50 12.37 0.41
CA ALA A 23 -2.69 12.30 -0.81
C ALA A 23 -1.37 11.53 -0.61
N ASP A 24 -0.81 11.55 0.60
CA ASP A 24 0.46 10.94 0.96
C ASP A 24 0.35 9.44 1.27
N LEU A 25 -0.88 8.93 1.46
CA LEU A 25 -1.12 7.54 1.81
C LEU A 25 -0.96 6.61 0.58
N PRO A 26 -0.15 5.55 0.67
CA PRO A 26 0.07 4.62 -0.43
C PRO A 26 -1.21 3.89 -0.83
N TRP A 27 -1.28 3.50 -2.09
CA TRP A 27 -2.28 2.55 -2.56
C TRP A 27 -1.84 1.13 -2.27
N LEU A 28 -2.82 0.26 -2.06
CA LEU A 28 -2.67 -1.15 -1.72
C LEU A 28 -3.37 -1.98 -2.80
N CYS A 29 -2.68 -3.00 -3.31
CA CYS A 29 -3.27 -4.07 -4.12
C CYS A 29 -3.67 -5.21 -3.19
N ILE A 30 -4.95 -5.53 -3.15
CA ILE A 30 -5.53 -6.57 -2.30
C ILE A 30 -5.95 -7.74 -3.18
N CYS A 31 -5.47 -8.94 -2.87
CA CYS A 31 -5.96 -10.18 -3.46
C CYS A 31 -6.98 -10.83 -2.52
N TRP A 32 -8.06 -11.37 -3.07
CA TRP A 32 -9.16 -11.98 -2.31
C TRP A 32 -9.19 -13.49 -2.52
N ASP A 33 -9.69 -14.22 -1.53
CA ASP A 33 -9.93 -15.66 -1.65
C ASP A 33 -11.10 -15.91 -2.59
N ASP A 34 -11.00 -16.97 -3.39
CA ASP A 34 -12.03 -17.37 -4.33
C ASP A 34 -12.14 -18.90 -4.42
N PRO A 35 -13.34 -19.44 -4.72
CA PRO A 35 -13.54 -20.89 -4.73
C PRO A 35 -13.05 -21.58 -6.01
N VAL A 36 -12.49 -20.83 -6.97
CA VAL A 36 -12.16 -21.32 -8.32
C VAL A 36 -10.67 -21.66 -8.42
N ASN A 37 -9.80 -20.80 -7.89
CA ASN A 37 -8.36 -20.92 -8.03
C ASN A 37 -7.74 -21.82 -6.96
N LEU A 38 -6.85 -22.72 -7.39
CA LEU A 38 -6.09 -23.57 -6.47
C LEU A 38 -4.97 -22.77 -5.79
N MET A 39 -4.66 -23.08 -4.53
CA MET A 39 -3.52 -22.51 -3.77
C MET A 39 -2.19 -22.54 -4.54
N SER A 40 -1.93 -23.64 -5.25
CA SER A 40 -0.73 -23.81 -6.07
C SER A 40 -0.68 -22.84 -7.25
N TYR A 41 -1.84 -22.55 -7.85
CA TYR A 41 -1.97 -21.59 -8.93
C TYR A 41 -1.80 -20.15 -8.42
N VAL A 42 -2.45 -19.79 -7.31
CA VAL A 42 -2.27 -18.47 -6.67
C VAL A 42 -0.80 -18.23 -6.33
N THR A 43 -0.13 -19.22 -5.73
CA THR A 43 1.31 -19.17 -5.43
C THR A 43 2.16 -19.00 -6.70
N TYR A 44 1.80 -19.67 -7.80
CA TYR A 44 2.48 -19.53 -9.08
C TYR A 44 2.33 -18.12 -9.65
N VAL A 45 1.11 -17.58 -9.66
CA VAL A 45 0.82 -16.21 -10.12
C VAL A 45 1.61 -15.18 -9.31
N PHE A 46 1.67 -15.29 -7.99
CA PHE A 46 2.48 -14.37 -7.16
C PHE A 46 3.98 -14.45 -7.48
N GLN A 47 4.50 -15.60 -7.90
CA GLN A 47 5.89 -15.72 -8.34
C GLN A 47 6.10 -15.08 -9.72
N THR A 48 5.23 -15.35 -10.69
CA THR A 48 5.47 -14.95 -12.09
C THR A 48 5.00 -13.54 -12.41
N VAL A 49 3.92 -13.08 -11.77
CA VAL A 49 3.30 -11.76 -12.03
C VAL A 49 3.88 -10.68 -11.12
N LEU A 50 4.09 -10.99 -9.84
CA LEU A 50 4.62 -10.04 -8.85
C LEU A 50 6.13 -10.22 -8.61
N GLY A 51 6.74 -11.28 -9.14
CA GLY A 51 8.18 -11.54 -9.01
C GLY A 51 8.60 -12.02 -7.62
N TYR A 52 7.68 -12.52 -6.79
CA TYR A 52 8.01 -12.97 -5.45
C TYR A 52 8.74 -14.30 -5.42
N SER A 53 9.60 -14.48 -4.43
CA SER A 53 10.17 -15.80 -4.14
C SER A 53 9.06 -16.75 -3.73
N ARG A 54 9.25 -18.05 -3.97
CA ARG A 54 8.30 -19.10 -3.58
C ARG A 54 7.85 -18.97 -2.12
N LYS A 55 8.81 -18.72 -1.21
CA LYS A 55 8.52 -18.57 0.22
C LYS A 55 7.54 -17.43 0.50
N ARG A 56 7.75 -16.25 -0.10
CA ARG A 56 6.86 -15.09 0.08
C ARG A 56 5.51 -15.32 -0.60
N ALA A 57 5.51 -15.88 -1.81
CA ALA A 57 4.29 -16.21 -2.53
C ALA A 57 3.41 -17.20 -1.75
N THR A 58 4.00 -18.24 -1.16
CA THR A 58 3.27 -19.20 -0.32
C THR A 58 2.72 -18.53 0.94
N ALA A 59 3.47 -17.65 1.60
CA ALA A 59 2.98 -16.94 2.78
C ALA A 59 1.76 -16.06 2.45
N LEU A 60 1.84 -15.25 1.40
CA LEU A 60 0.72 -14.41 0.95
C LEU A 60 -0.48 -15.24 0.49
N MET A 61 -0.25 -16.35 -0.19
CA MET A 61 -1.34 -17.25 -0.59
C MET A 61 -2.03 -17.85 0.63
N MET A 62 -1.28 -18.27 1.65
CA MET A 62 -1.88 -18.77 2.89
C MET A 62 -2.70 -17.68 3.59
N GLU A 63 -2.22 -16.43 3.62
CA GLU A 63 -2.97 -15.30 4.17
C GLU A 63 -4.28 -15.05 3.40
N VAL A 64 -4.25 -15.09 2.06
CA VAL A 64 -5.47 -15.04 1.24
C VAL A 64 -6.44 -16.13 1.67
N HIS A 65 -5.97 -17.38 1.78
CA HIS A 65 -6.83 -18.52 2.11
C HIS A 65 -7.41 -18.48 3.53
N THR A 66 -6.62 -18.06 4.53
CA THR A 66 -7.07 -18.09 5.93
C THR A 66 -7.85 -16.83 6.32
N GLU A 67 -7.42 -15.66 5.84
CA GLU A 67 -8.00 -14.37 6.22
C GLU A 67 -9.01 -13.85 5.19
N GLY A 68 -9.18 -14.57 4.07
CA GLY A 68 -10.05 -14.19 2.95
C GLY A 68 -9.46 -13.12 2.03
N LYS A 69 -8.32 -12.51 2.39
CA LYS A 69 -7.60 -11.51 1.60
C LYS A 69 -6.16 -11.31 2.07
N ALA A 70 -5.32 -10.75 1.21
CA ALA A 70 -3.97 -10.27 1.57
C ALA A 70 -3.59 -9.02 0.78
N ILE A 71 -2.79 -8.14 1.39
CA ILE A 71 -2.13 -7.03 0.68
C ILE A 71 -0.91 -7.60 -0.04
N VAL A 72 -0.99 -7.68 -1.37
CA VAL A 72 0.05 -8.32 -2.18
C VAL A 72 1.03 -7.33 -2.78
N SER A 73 0.71 -6.05 -2.84
CA SER A 73 1.59 -4.99 -3.35
C SER A 73 1.14 -3.62 -2.83
N SER A 74 2.04 -2.65 -2.73
CA SER A 74 1.72 -1.25 -2.39
C SER A 74 2.55 -0.26 -3.21
N GLY A 75 2.16 1.01 -3.20
CA GLY A 75 2.90 2.11 -3.83
C GLY A 75 1.98 3.20 -4.38
N ASP A 76 2.46 3.92 -5.40
CA ASP A 76 1.66 4.93 -6.10
C ASP A 76 0.48 4.28 -6.84
N ARG A 77 -0.54 5.10 -7.12
CA ARG A 77 -1.79 4.66 -7.74
C ARG A 77 -1.56 3.89 -9.03
N ASP A 78 -0.74 4.41 -9.93
CA ASP A 78 -0.51 3.83 -11.26
C ASP A 78 0.14 2.44 -11.17
N LYS A 79 1.10 2.28 -10.26
CA LYS A 79 1.77 0.99 -10.01
C LYS A 79 0.76 -0.03 -9.51
N VAL A 80 -0.06 0.35 -8.52
CA VAL A 80 -1.04 -0.54 -7.91
C VAL A 80 -2.15 -0.91 -8.89
N GLU A 81 -2.62 0.04 -9.71
CA GLU A 81 -3.58 -0.21 -10.78
C GLU A 81 -3.03 -1.21 -11.81
N ALA A 82 -1.76 -1.08 -12.20
CA ALA A 82 -1.09 -2.03 -13.07
C ALA A 82 -0.99 -3.43 -12.44
N ASP A 83 -0.66 -3.52 -11.15
CA ASP A 83 -0.57 -4.81 -10.43
C ASP A 83 -1.95 -5.49 -10.33
N VAL A 84 -3.01 -4.76 -9.97
CA VAL A 84 -4.39 -5.26 -9.96
C VAL A 84 -4.78 -5.81 -11.33
N LYS A 85 -4.53 -5.06 -12.40
CA LYS A 85 -4.86 -5.48 -13.76
C LYS A 85 -4.14 -6.76 -14.16
N LYS A 86 -2.86 -6.91 -13.82
CA LYS A 86 -2.11 -8.13 -14.10
C LYS A 86 -2.68 -9.34 -13.36
N LEU A 87 -3.04 -9.19 -12.09
CA LEU A 87 -3.64 -10.27 -11.30
C LEU A 87 -5.01 -10.68 -11.84
N GLN A 88 -5.86 -9.71 -12.19
CA GLN A 88 -7.17 -9.95 -12.83
C GLN A 88 -7.01 -10.63 -14.19
N THR A 89 -6.02 -10.24 -14.98
CA THR A 89 -5.69 -10.90 -16.26
C THR A 89 -5.22 -12.34 -16.05
N ALA A 90 -4.53 -12.61 -14.93
CA ALA A 90 -4.15 -13.96 -14.52
C ALA A 90 -5.31 -14.75 -13.87
N GLY A 91 -6.52 -14.19 -13.80
CA GLY A 91 -7.72 -14.85 -13.27
C GLY A 91 -7.88 -14.79 -11.77
N LEU A 92 -7.09 -13.98 -11.05
CA LEU A 92 -7.25 -13.78 -9.60
C LEU A 92 -8.16 -12.59 -9.30
N TRP A 93 -8.95 -12.69 -8.23
CA TRP A 93 -9.70 -11.56 -7.75
C TRP A 93 -8.78 -10.58 -7.00
N ALA A 94 -8.56 -9.41 -7.58
CA ALA A 94 -7.83 -8.32 -6.95
C ALA A 94 -8.57 -6.98 -7.02
N THR A 95 -8.38 -6.13 -6.01
CA THR A 95 -8.87 -4.74 -5.94
C THR A 95 -7.75 -3.81 -5.45
N MET A 96 -7.96 -2.49 -5.59
CA MET A 96 -7.08 -1.50 -4.98
C MET A 96 -7.81 -0.67 -3.92
N GLN A 97 -7.09 -0.27 -2.88
CA GLN A 97 -7.59 0.59 -1.81
C GLN A 97 -6.49 1.58 -1.40
N ARG A 98 -6.85 2.80 -0.99
CA ARG A 98 -5.90 3.70 -0.32
C ARG A 98 -5.69 3.20 1.12
N SER A 99 -4.45 3.21 1.61
CA SER A 99 -4.18 2.82 3.00
C SER A 99 -4.87 3.76 3.97
N GLU A 100 -5.28 3.24 5.13
CA GLU A 100 -5.78 4.05 6.24
C GLU A 100 -4.59 4.48 7.12
N GLY A 101 -4.62 5.73 7.61
CA GLY A 101 -3.59 6.32 8.47
C GLY A 101 -3.89 6.18 9.95
#